data_AF-A0A7V4NDV2-F1
#
_entry.id   AF-A0A7V4NDV2-F1
#
_cell.length_a   1.000
_cell.length_b   1.000
_cell.length_c   1.000
_cell.angle_alpha   90.00
_cell.angle_beta   90.00
_cell.angle_gamma   90.00
#
_symmetry.space_group_name_H-M   'P 1'
#
loop_
_entity.id
_entity.type
_entity.pdbx_description
1 polymer ?
#
loop_
_entity_poly.entity_id
_entity_poly.type
_entity_poly.pdbx_seq_one_letter_code
_entity_poly.pdbx_strand_id
1 'polypeptide(L)'
;MKIKKIISKHETVLLVAILLIGGIIGIFNRAFLSLATAFEILRGSVPYALMGLGVLPVLLLGEVDISFVGIAAVTSLVSHTLLRSWGYAGGLSAYVGLAIPMGAVLAVI
;
A
#
# COMPACT_ATOMS: atom_id res chain seq x y z
N MET A 1 22.58 24.77 -11.80
CA MET A 1 22.29 24.76 -10.34
C MET A 1 20.83 24.48 -9.95
N LYS A 2 19.80 24.80 -10.75
CA LYS A 2 18.39 24.56 -10.37
C LYS A 2 17.92 23.09 -10.45
N ILE A 3 18.45 22.32 -11.41
CA ILE A 3 18.07 20.90 -11.63
C ILE A 3 18.41 20.00 -10.43
N LYS A 4 19.58 20.20 -9.81
CA LYS A 4 19.99 19.46 -8.59
C LYS A 4 19.01 19.65 -7.43
N LYS A 5 18.37 20.82 -7.33
CA LYS A 5 17.45 21.15 -6.22
C LYS A 5 16.05 20.55 -6.41
N ILE A 6 15.63 20.33 -7.67
CA ILE A 6 14.41 19.60 -8.01
C ILE A 6 14.61 18.10 -7.79
N ILE A 7 15.72 17.53 -8.28
CA ILE A 7 16.01 16.09 -8.16
C ILE A 7 16.22 15.65 -6.70
N SER A 8 16.62 16.55 -5.81
CA SER A 8 16.87 16.24 -4.40
C SER A 8 15.61 16.21 -3.52
N LYS A 9 14.41 16.44 -4.07
CA LYS A 9 13.15 16.31 -3.33
C LYS A 9 12.69 14.85 -3.32
N HIS A 10 12.20 14.40 -2.17
CA HIS A 10 11.67 13.05 -2.00
C HIS A 10 10.56 12.73 -3.01
N GLU A 11 9.71 13.71 -3.33
CA GLU A 11 8.67 13.62 -4.36
C GLU A 11 9.22 13.30 -5.76
N THR A 12 10.35 13.89 -6.13
CA THR A 12 10.95 13.66 -7.45
C THR A 12 11.59 12.27 -7.52
N VAL A 13 12.20 11.81 -6.43
CA VAL A 13 12.73 10.44 -6.33
C VAL A 13 11.60 9.41 -6.43
N LEU A 14 10.49 9.64 -5.72
CA LEU A 14 9.28 8.80 -5.79
C LEU A 14 8.68 8.77 -7.19
N LEU A 15 8.55 9.92 -7.84
CA LEU A 15 8.03 10.01 -9.21
C LEU A 15 8.90 9.23 -10.21
N VAL A 16 10.23 9.36 -10.10
CA VAL A 16 11.17 8.60 -10.93
C VAL A 16 11.07 7.10 -10.64
N ALA A 17 10.95 6.69 -9.37
CA ALA A 17 10.78 5.28 -9.02
C ALA A 17 9.48 4.68 -9.59
N ILE A 18 8.36 5.41 -9.52
CA ILE A 18 7.08 4.99 -10.09
C ILE A 18 7.20 4.83 -11.62
N LEU A 19 7.81 5.81 -12.30
CA LEU A 19 8.00 5.75 -13.76
C LEU A 19 8.93 4.61 -14.19
N LEU A 20 10.01 4.37 -13.44
CA LEU A 20 10.93 3.27 -13.72
C LEU A 20 10.27 1.91 -13.51
N ILE A 21 9.66 1.69 -12.34
CA ILE A 21 9.00 0.41 -12.02
C ILE A 21 7.82 0.18 -12.98
N GLY A 22 6.99 1.21 -13.20
CA GLY A 22 5.87 1.12 -14.12
C GLY A 22 6.29 0.89 -15.57
N GLY A 23 7.40 1.51 -16.00
CA GLY A 23 8.01 1.28 -17.31
C GLY A 23 8.52 -0.15 -17.48
N ILE A 24 9.25 -0.67 -16.48
CA ILE A 24 9.76 -2.05 -16.48
C ILE A 24 8.60 -3.04 -16.58
N ILE A 25 7.56 -2.89 -15.74
CA ILE A 25 6.39 -3.77 -15.78
C ILE A 25 5.65 -3.63 -17.10
N GLY A 26 5.55 -2.40 -17.63
CA GLY A 26 4.92 -2.10 -18.92
C GLY A 26 5.60 -2.73 -20.14
N ILE A 27 6.92 -2.93 -20.10
CA ILE A 27 7.67 -3.64 -21.15
C ILE A 27 7.25 -5.11 -21.20
N PHE A 28 7.10 -5.76 -20.05
CA PHE A 28 6.69 -7.18 -19.97
C PHE A 28 5.18 -7.37 -20.13
N ASN A 29 4.36 -6.38 -19.76
CA ASN A 29 2.91 -6.43 -19.89
C ASN A 29 2.34 -5.07 -20.32
N ARG A 30 2.01 -4.93 -21.61
CA ARG A 30 1.42 -3.69 -22.16
C ARG A 30 0.07 -3.32 -21.54
N ALA A 31 -0.69 -4.29 -21.02
CA ALA A 31 -1.95 -4.00 -20.35
C ALA A 31 -1.76 -3.22 -19.05
N PHE A 32 -0.56 -3.30 -18.44
CA PHE A 32 -0.23 -2.55 -17.23
C PHE A 32 -0.20 -1.03 -17.45
N LEU A 33 0.23 -0.58 -18.63
CA LEU A 33 0.23 0.85 -19.00
C LEU A 33 -1.15 1.37 -19.43
N SER A 34 -2.19 0.53 -19.33
CA SER A 34 -3.56 0.96 -19.64
C SER A 34 -4.07 1.92 -18.57
N LEU A 35 -4.94 2.85 -19.00
CA LEU A 35 -5.63 3.76 -18.09
C LEU A 35 -6.46 3.01 -17.04
N ALA A 36 -7.01 1.84 -17.42
CA ALA A 36 -7.77 0.98 -16.53
C ALA A 36 -6.93 0.50 -15.35
N THR A 37 -5.71 0.01 -15.60
CA THR A 37 -4.80 -0.43 -14.53
C THR A 37 -4.38 0.74 -13.64
N ALA A 38 -4.15 1.93 -14.20
CA ALA A 38 -3.87 3.12 -13.39
C ALA A 38 -5.03 3.46 -12.43
N PHE A 39 -6.27 3.43 -12.91
CA PHE A 39 -7.45 3.64 -12.07
C PHE A 39 -7.65 2.53 -11.03
N GLU A 40 -7.38 1.27 -11.38
CA GLU A 40 -7.45 0.15 -10.44
C GLU A 40 -6.41 0.28 -9.32
N ILE A 41 -5.18 0.71 -9.63
CA ILE A 41 -4.14 0.98 -8.64
C ILE A 41 -4.56 2.14 -7.73
N LEU A 42 -5.05 3.25 -8.30
CA LEU A 42 -5.52 4.40 -7.53
C LEU A 42 -6.68 4.00 -6.61
N ARG A 43 -7.69 3.31 -7.14
CA ARG A 43 -8.84 2.83 -6.37
C ARG A 43 -8.42 1.85 -5.28
N GLY A 44 -7.49 0.94 -5.57
CA GLY A 44 -6.94 -0.02 -4.61
C GLY A 44 -6.12 0.64 -3.48
N SER A 45 -5.60 1.85 -3.70
CA SER A 45 -4.85 2.61 -2.70
C SER A 45 -5.71 3.56 -1.85
N VAL A 46 -6.98 3.81 -2.23
CA VAL A 46 -7.93 4.62 -1.45
C VAL A 46 -8.11 4.12 0.00
N PRO A 47 -8.31 2.82 0.29
CA PRO A 47 -8.48 2.35 1.67
C PRO A 47 -7.27 2.66 2.56
N TYR A 48 -6.06 2.53 2.01
CA TYR A 48 -4.82 2.82 2.74
C TYR A 48 -4.64 4.33 2.96
N ALA A 49 -5.01 5.16 1.98
CA ALA A 49 -5.02 6.60 2.15
C ALA A 49 -6.02 7.05 3.23
N LEU A 50 -7.23 6.47 3.23
CA LEU A 50 -8.23 6.72 4.27
C LEU A 50 -7.75 6.27 5.65
N MET A 51 -7.10 5.10 5.73
CA MET A 51 -6.51 4.61 6.97
C MET A 51 -5.41 5.54 7.48
N GLY A 52 -4.51 6.00 6.59
CA GLY A 52 -3.47 6.98 6.94
C GLY A 52 -4.04 8.31 7.41
N LEU A 53 -5.11 8.81 6.78
CA LEU A 53 -5.82 10.00 7.23
C LEU A 53 -6.49 9.81 8.60
N GLY A 54 -7.05 8.62 8.87
CA GLY A 54 -7.61 8.29 10.18
C GLY A 54 -6.57 8.16 11.29
N VAL A 55 -5.35 7.75 10.95
CA VAL A 55 -4.21 7.64 11.88
C VAL A 55 -3.45 8.96 12.03
N LEU A 56 -3.61 9.92 11.12
CA LEU A 56 -2.94 11.22 11.17
C LEU A 56 -3.17 11.97 12.50
N PRO A 57 -4.40 12.09 13.06
CA PRO A 57 -4.61 12.71 14.37
C PRO A 57 -3.90 11.95 15.49
N VAL A 58 -3.85 10.62 15.39
CA VAL A 58 -3.21 9.75 16.38
C VAL A 58 -1.68 9.94 16.38
N LEU A 59 -1.08 10.07 15.18
CA LEU A 59 0.34 10.39 15.01
C LEU A 59 0.68 11.79 15.53
N LEU A 60 -0.19 12.77 15.30
CA LEU A 60 -0.01 14.15 15.79
C LEU A 60 -0.12 14.25 17.32
N LEU A 61 -0.93 13.39 17.94
CA LEU A 61 -1.06 13.28 19.39
C LEU A 61 0.13 12.55 20.05
N GLY A 62 1.01 11.94 19.26
CA GLY A 62 2.33 11.48 19.70
C GLY A 62 2.35 10.24 20.59
N GLU A 63 1.19 9.63 20.86
CA GLU A 63 1.10 8.47 21.77
C GLU A 63 1.23 7.12 21.07
N VAL A 64 1.10 7.05 19.73
CA VAL A 64 1.08 5.77 19.00
C VAL A 64 2.28 5.63 18.07
N ASP A 65 2.86 4.43 18.13
CA ASP A 65 4.03 4.04 17.35
C ASP A 65 3.69 3.89 15.85
N ILE A 66 4.57 4.43 15.00
CA ILE A 66 4.41 4.48 13.53
C ILE A 66 4.37 3.05 12.95
N SER A 67 4.94 2.09 13.67
CA SER A 67 4.94 0.65 13.37
C SER A 67 3.53 0.09 13.13
N PHE A 68 2.51 0.62 13.80
CA PHE A 68 1.12 0.15 13.69
C PHE A 68 0.57 0.23 12.25
N VAL A 69 0.83 1.33 11.54
CA VAL A 69 0.35 1.52 10.15
C VAL A 69 1.04 0.53 9.21
N GLY A 70 2.32 0.26 9.44
CA GLY A 70 3.09 -0.74 8.68
C GLY A 70 2.53 -2.15 8.87
N ILE A 71 2.27 -2.54 10.13
CA ILE A 71 1.69 -3.84 10.46
C ILE A 71 0.32 -3.99 9.80
N ALA A 72 -0.54 -2.97 9.88
CA ALA A 72 -1.87 -3.01 9.26
C ALA A 72 -1.81 -3.14 7.73
N ALA A 73 -0.91 -2.40 7.07
CA ALA A 73 -0.74 -2.48 5.62
C ALA A 73 -0.26 -3.86 5.15
N VAL A 74 0.77 -4.41 5.81
CA VAL A 74 1.31 -5.73 5.50
C VAL A 74 0.25 -6.80 5.73
N THR A 75 -0.43 -6.75 6.87
CA THR A 75 -1.46 -7.73 7.24
C THR A 75 -2.64 -7.72 6.28
N SER A 76 -3.09 -6.54 5.84
CA SER A 76 -4.14 -6.38 4.83
C SER A 76 -3.72 -6.99 3.48
N LEU A 77 -2.52 -6.68 3.02
CA LEU A 77 -2.02 -7.15 1.74
C LEU A 77 -1.81 -8.67 1.72
N VAL A 78 -1.25 -9.23 2.78
CA VAL A 78 -1.03 -10.68 2.89
C VAL A 78 -2.35 -11.42 3.03
N SER A 79 -3.29 -10.92 3.85
CA SER A 79 -4.62 -11.52 3.99
C SER A 79 -5.36 -11.53 2.64
N HIS A 80 -5.30 -10.43 1.89
CA HIS A 80 -5.95 -10.33 0.58
C HIS A 80 -5.32 -11.26 -0.46
N THR A 81 -3.99 -11.34 -0.51
CA THR A 81 -3.30 -12.23 -1.45
C THR A 81 -3.51 -13.71 -1.12
N LEU A 82 -3.53 -14.09 0.17
CA LEU A 82 -3.85 -15.45 0.60
C LEU A 82 -5.28 -15.85 0.26
N LEU A 83 -6.27 -15.05 0.66
CA LEU A 83 -7.68 -15.34 0.41
C LEU A 83 -7.97 -15.44 -1.09
N ARG A 84 -7.36 -14.56 -1.88
CA ARG A 84 -7.44 -14.62 -3.34
C ARG A 84 -6.81 -15.90 -3.91
N SER A 85 -5.67 -16.34 -3.36
CA SER A 85 -5.03 -17.59 -3.78
C SER A 85 -5.85 -18.84 -3.48
N TRP A 86 -6.66 -18.80 -2.41
CA TRP A 86 -7.60 -19.87 -2.04
C TRP A 86 -8.94 -19.77 -2.77
N GLY A 87 -9.10 -18.84 -3.71
CA GLY A 87 -10.35 -18.64 -4.46
C GLY A 87 -11.50 -18.10 -3.59
N TYR A 88 -11.18 -17.52 -2.43
CA TYR A 88 -12.18 -17.02 -1.51
C TYR A 88 -12.78 -15.69 -2.02
N ALA A 89 -14.03 -15.75 -2.47
CA ALA A 89 -14.83 -14.61 -2.88
C ALA A 89 -15.90 -14.22 -1.82
N GLY A 90 -15.73 -14.68 -0.58
CA GLY A 90 -16.68 -14.43 0.51
C GLY A 90 -16.54 -13.05 1.15
N GLY A 91 -17.31 -12.82 2.21
CA GLY A 91 -17.45 -11.53 2.88
C GLY A 91 -16.26 -11.11 3.76
N LEU A 92 -16.38 -9.92 4.34
CA LEU A 92 -15.38 -9.28 5.21
C LEU A 92 -14.93 -10.14 6.40
N SER A 93 -15.77 -11.08 6.85
CA SER A 93 -15.50 -11.91 8.03
C SER A 93 -14.22 -12.74 7.92
N ALA A 94 -13.92 -13.33 6.77
CA ALA A 94 -12.68 -14.10 6.60
C ALA A 94 -11.44 -13.20 6.50
N TYR A 95 -11.59 -12.00 5.94
CA TYR A 95 -10.53 -11.00 5.93
C TYR A 95 -10.16 -10.57 7.35
N VAL A 96 -11.17 -10.30 8.19
CA VAL A 96 -10.95 -9.96 9.61
C VAL A 96 -10.39 -11.14 10.39
N GLY A 97 -10.92 -12.35 10.15
CA GLY A 97 -10.48 -13.58 10.82
C GLY A 97 -9.01 -13.93 10.56
N LEU A 98 -8.47 -13.64 9.37
CA LEU A 98 -7.05 -13.82 9.07
C LEU A 98 -6.19 -12.63 9.48
N ALA A 99 -6.69 -11.40 9.32
CA ALA A 99 -5.91 -10.22 9.61
C ALA A 99 -5.57 -10.08 11.11
N ILE A 100 -6.50 -10.37 12.00
CA ILE A 100 -6.27 -10.26 13.46
C ILE A 100 -5.07 -11.12 13.94
N PRO A 101 -5.03 -12.44 13.70
CA PRO A 101 -3.92 -13.27 14.17
C PRO A 101 -2.60 -12.90 13.49
N MET A 102 -2.62 -12.53 12.21
CA MET A 102 -1.41 -12.11 11.49
C MET A 102 -0.84 -10.79 12.03
N GLY A 103 -1.69 -9.81 12.32
CA GLY A 103 -1.28 -8.56 12.94
C GLY A 103 -0.72 -8.78 14.34
N ALA A 104 -1.31 -9.68 15.13
CA ALA A 104 -0.81 -10.02 16.46
C ALA A 104 0.59 -10.66 16.40
N VAL A 105 0.83 -11.57 15.45
CA VAL A 105 2.17 -12.18 15.26
C VAL A 105 3.20 -11.13 14.85
N LEU A 106 2.87 -10.27 13.89
CA LEU A 106 3.76 -9.21 13.43
C LEU A 106 4.02 -8.12 14.46
N ALA A 107 3.12 -7.91 15.41
CA ALA A 107 3.31 -6.96 16.50
C ALA A 107 4.23 -7.47 17.61
N VAL A 108 4.43 -8.80 17.70
CA VAL A 108 5.27 -9.44 18.73
C VAL A 108 6.73 -9.61 18.27
N ILE A 109 6.96 -9.60 16.95
CA ILE A 109 8.29 -9.71 16.32
C ILE A 109 8.88 -8.31 16.13
#